data_AF-A0A7L4ZVC5-F1
#
_entry.id   AF-A0A7L4ZVC5-F1
#
_cell.length_a   1.000
_cell.length_b   1.000
_cell.length_c   1.000
_cell.angle_alpha   90.00
_cell.angle_beta   90.00
_cell.angle_gamma   90.00
#
_symmetry.space_group_name_H-M   'P 1'
#
loop_
_entity.id
_entity.type
_entity.pdbx_description
1 polymer ?
#
loop_
_entity_poly.entity_id
_entity_poly.type
_entity_poly.pdbx_seq_one_letter_code
_entity_poly.pdbx_strand_id
1 'polypeptide(L)'
;MGRPLPPDIAAFYRFCNGFETDDALFKLKSIDWILEFSSRLAEPRFELADYMVSSDVWEVVLHPTDVASYSIVNANHGSDIEVVLTTSLFDFISRYLDMEGHYDLYQWYEVEKSRSV
;
A
#
# COMPACT_ATOMS: atom_id res chain seq x y z
N MET A 1 -9.91 -0.07 -13.14
CA MET A 1 -8.72 0.75 -13.52
C MET A 1 -8.55 0.75 -15.03
N GLY A 2 -8.51 1.93 -15.66
CA GLY A 2 -8.36 2.07 -17.12
C GLY A 2 -6.94 1.88 -17.66
N ARG A 3 -6.02 1.27 -16.90
CA ARG A 3 -4.61 1.06 -17.26
C ARG A 3 -4.03 -0.22 -16.62
N PRO A 4 -2.91 -0.76 -17.15
CA PRO A 4 -2.18 -1.85 -16.50
C PRO A 4 -1.60 -1.45 -15.13
N LEU A 5 -1.45 -2.45 -14.25
CA LEU A 5 -0.69 -2.33 -13.02
C LEU A 5 0.82 -2.20 -13.31
N PRO A 6 1.60 -1.57 -12.40
CA PRO A 6 3.05 -1.63 -12.44
C PRO A 6 3.58 -3.07 -12.54
N PRO A 7 4.65 -3.34 -13.32
CA PRO A 7 5.08 -4.69 -13.63
C PRO A 7 5.42 -5.57 -12.41
N ASP A 8 6.00 -4.99 -11.37
CA ASP A 8 6.37 -5.66 -10.13
C ASP A 8 5.14 -6.00 -9.27
N ILE A 9 4.18 -5.08 -9.15
CA ILE A 9 2.88 -5.33 -8.51
C ILE A 9 2.13 -6.43 -9.26
N ALA A 10 2.10 -6.36 -10.60
CA ALA A 10 1.46 -7.40 -11.42
C ALA A 10 2.14 -8.77 -11.26
N ALA A 11 3.48 -8.80 -11.16
CA ALA A 11 4.24 -10.02 -10.91
C ALA A 11 3.92 -10.60 -9.52
N PHE A 12 3.85 -9.75 -8.50
CA PHE A 12 3.44 -10.16 -7.15
C PHE A 12 2.06 -10.81 -7.16
N TYR A 13 1.04 -10.17 -7.74
CA TYR A 13 -0.33 -10.71 -7.76
C TYR A 13 -0.51 -11.99 -8.60
N ARG A 14 0.42 -12.27 -9.53
CA ARG A 14 0.47 -13.57 -10.21
C ARG A 14 1.03 -14.69 -9.32
N PHE A 15 1.86 -14.33 -8.36
CA PHE A 15 2.48 -15.27 -7.42
C PHE A 15 1.65 -15.45 -6.14
N CYS A 16 1.15 -14.35 -5.58
CA CYS A 16 0.42 -14.28 -4.32
C CYS A 16 -0.76 -13.31 -4.45
N ASN A 17 -1.99 -13.79 -4.26
CA ASN A 17 -3.19 -12.96 -4.38
C ASN A 17 -3.53 -12.19 -3.08
N GLY A 18 -2.52 -11.52 -2.52
CA GLY A 18 -2.60 -10.98 -1.17
C GLY A 18 -2.52 -12.04 -0.08
N PHE A 19 -2.49 -11.59 1.18
CA PHE A 19 -2.45 -12.44 2.36
C PHE A 19 -2.98 -11.69 3.58
N GLU A 20 -3.28 -12.42 4.64
CA GLU A 20 -3.69 -11.88 5.92
C GLU A 20 -3.00 -12.63 7.05
N THR A 21 -2.82 -11.97 8.19
CA THR A 21 -2.31 -12.60 9.41
C THR A 21 -3.39 -13.45 10.08
N ASP A 22 -2.97 -14.44 10.88
CA ASP A 22 -3.89 -15.34 11.60
C ASP A 22 -4.82 -14.60 12.59
N ASP A 23 -4.37 -13.44 13.09
CA ASP A 23 -5.15 -12.55 13.96
C ASP A 23 -6.08 -11.60 13.18
N ALA A 24 -6.06 -11.67 11.84
CA ALA A 24 -6.76 -10.80 10.90
C ALA A 24 -6.50 -9.30 11.10
N LEU A 25 -5.40 -8.94 11.79
CA LEU A 25 -5.07 -7.54 12.04
C LEU A 25 -4.40 -6.89 10.84
N PHE A 26 -3.54 -7.58 10.10
CA PHE A 26 -2.93 -7.05 8.90
C PHE A 26 -3.41 -7.81 7.67
N LYS A 27 -3.72 -7.08 6.61
CA LYS A 27 -4.16 -7.65 5.35
C LYS A 27 -3.53 -6.91 4.18
N LEU A 28 -2.90 -7.66 3.29
CA LEU A 28 -2.59 -7.22 1.94
C LEU A 28 -3.75 -7.63 1.04
N LYS A 29 -4.42 -6.65 0.43
CA LYS A 29 -5.68 -6.85 -0.31
C LYS A 29 -5.46 -7.77 -1.50
N SER A 30 -6.46 -8.61 -1.81
CA SER A 30 -6.46 -9.41 -3.02
C SER A 30 -6.69 -8.56 -4.26
N ILE A 31 -6.32 -9.07 -5.42
CA ILE A 31 -6.53 -8.38 -6.70
C ILE A 31 -8.01 -8.15 -6.98
N ASP A 32 -8.87 -9.11 -6.63
CA ASP A 32 -10.32 -9.00 -6.85
C ASP A 32 -10.91 -7.85 -6.03
N TRP A 33 -10.48 -7.74 -4.77
CA TRP A 33 -10.86 -6.63 -3.90
C TRP A 33 -10.39 -5.30 -4.51
N ILE A 34 -9.13 -5.22 -4.94
CA ILE A 34 -8.59 -4.01 -5.56
C ILE A 34 -9.38 -3.61 -6.81
N LEU A 35 -9.72 -4.57 -7.67
CA LEU A 35 -10.47 -4.30 -8.90
C LEU A 35 -11.91 -3.85 -8.62
N GLU A 36 -12.55 -4.43 -7.60
CA GLU A 36 -13.91 -4.06 -7.17
C GLU A 36 -13.95 -2.66 -6.55
N PHE A 37 -13.04 -2.37 -5.62
CA PHE A 37 -13.10 -1.17 -4.78
C PHE A 37 -12.27 0.02 -5.31
N SER A 38 -11.29 -0.19 -6.20
CA SER A 38 -10.50 0.91 -6.77
C SER A 38 -11.32 1.97 -7.50
N SER A 39 -12.48 1.60 -8.05
CA SER A 39 -13.42 2.54 -8.68
C SER A 39 -14.01 3.57 -7.72
N ARG A 40 -13.92 3.32 -6.41
CA ARG A 40 -14.47 4.18 -5.35
C ARG A 40 -13.45 5.20 -4.82
N LEU A 41 -12.18 5.04 -5.18
CA LEU A 41 -11.11 5.96 -4.82
C LEU A 41 -10.88 6.96 -5.97
N ALA A 42 -10.24 8.09 -5.68
CA ALA A 42 -9.82 9.00 -6.74
C ALA A 42 -8.86 8.27 -7.71
N GLU A 43 -9.05 8.39 -9.02
CA GLU A 43 -8.03 7.87 -9.94
C GLU A 43 -6.76 8.76 -9.86
N PRO A 44 -5.53 8.20 -9.89
CA PRO A 44 -5.16 6.81 -10.18
C PRO A 44 -4.52 6.08 -8.97
N ARG A 45 -5.29 5.78 -7.93
CA ARG A 45 -4.80 5.05 -6.73
C ARG A 45 -5.68 3.87 -6.32
N PHE A 46 -5.15 3.00 -5.45
CA PHE A 46 -5.90 1.92 -4.81
C PHE A 46 -5.33 1.52 -3.45
N GLU A 47 -6.17 0.98 -2.56
CA GLU A 47 -5.71 0.41 -1.28
C GLU A 47 -4.96 -0.90 -1.50
N LEU A 48 -3.72 -0.95 -1.03
CA LEU A 48 -2.84 -2.12 -1.08
C LEU A 48 -2.97 -2.98 0.18
N ALA A 49 -2.99 -2.34 1.34
CA ALA A 49 -3.00 -3.03 2.63
C ALA A 49 -3.73 -2.22 3.70
N ASP A 50 -4.21 -2.91 4.72
CA ASP A 50 -4.79 -2.29 5.91
C ASP A 50 -4.37 -2.99 7.20
N TYR A 51 -4.47 -2.25 8.30
CA TYR A 51 -4.30 -2.76 9.65
C TYR A 51 -5.50 -2.41 10.53
N MET A 52 -5.92 -3.36 11.37
CA MET A 52 -7.02 -3.24 12.33
C MET A 52 -8.31 -2.68 11.70
N VAL A 53 -8.81 -3.34 10.65
CA VAL A 53 -10.05 -2.93 9.95
C VAL A 53 -9.97 -1.46 9.52
N SER A 54 -8.98 -1.15 8.68
CA SER A 54 -8.75 0.21 8.16
C SER A 54 -8.43 1.28 9.22
N SER A 55 -7.81 0.92 10.35
CA SER A 55 -7.25 1.91 11.28
C SER A 55 -6.00 2.57 10.68
N ASP A 56 -5.17 1.79 9.99
CA ASP A 56 -4.14 2.29 9.08
C ASP A 56 -4.36 1.68 7.70
N VAL A 57 -4.16 2.49 6.66
CA VAL A 57 -4.33 2.08 5.28
C VAL A 57 -3.11 2.50 4.48
N TRP A 58 -2.62 1.61 3.63
CA TRP A 58 -1.58 1.91 2.65
C TRP A 58 -2.17 1.88 1.26
N GLU A 59 -1.92 2.93 0.50
CA GLU A 59 -2.40 3.10 -0.86
C GLU A 59 -1.23 3.11 -1.83
N VAL A 60 -1.44 2.49 -3.00
CA VAL A 60 -0.58 2.68 -4.16
C VAL A 60 -1.11 3.87 -4.95
N VAL A 61 -0.28 4.89 -5.11
CA VAL A 61 -0.53 6.04 -5.97
C VAL A 61 0.25 5.85 -7.26
N LEU A 62 -0.46 5.67 -8.38
CA LEU A 62 0.16 5.43 -9.68
C LEU A 62 0.67 6.74 -10.28
N HIS A 63 1.83 6.69 -10.94
CA HIS A 63 2.30 7.84 -11.70
C HIS A 63 1.38 8.09 -12.91
N PRO A 64 0.97 9.34 -13.21
CA PRO A 64 -0.06 9.61 -14.22
C PRO A 64 0.33 9.18 -15.63
N THR A 65 1.62 9.25 -15.98
CA THR A 65 2.11 8.99 -17.34
C THR A 65 3.08 7.82 -17.45
N ASP A 66 3.63 7.36 -16.33
CA ASP A 66 4.58 6.27 -16.30
C ASP A 66 3.87 5.04 -15.74
N VAL A 67 3.82 3.97 -16.55
CA VAL A 67 3.13 2.74 -16.19
C VAL A 67 3.87 1.91 -15.16
N ALA A 68 5.19 2.09 -15.03
CA ALA A 68 6.03 1.36 -14.10
C ALA A 68 6.21 2.07 -12.76
N SER A 69 6.06 3.40 -12.72
CA SER A 69 6.27 4.19 -11.51
C SER A 69 5.01 4.32 -10.65
N TYR A 70 5.21 4.22 -9.34
CA TYR A 70 4.19 4.43 -8.32
C TYR A 70 4.85 4.76 -6.98
N SER A 71 4.04 5.19 -6.02
CA SER A 71 4.43 5.35 -4.63
C SER A 71 3.47 4.60 -3.72
N ILE A 72 3.97 4.04 -2.63
CA ILE A 72 3.16 3.53 -1.52
C ILE A 72 3.12 4.63 -0.47
N VAL A 73 1.92 5.11 -0.17
CA VAL A 73 1.67 6.12 0.86
C VAL A 73 0.94 5.48 2.03
N ASN A 74 1.17 6.00 3.23
CA ASN A 74 0.26 5.76 4.33
C ASN A 74 -0.87 6.80 4.26
N ALA A 75 -2.09 6.32 4.04
CA ALA A 75 -3.31 7.10 3.91
C ALA A 75 -4.16 7.01 5.19
N ASN A 76 -3.53 7.12 6.36
CA ASN A 76 -4.24 7.09 7.64
C ASN A 76 -5.37 8.13 7.63
N HIS A 77 -6.59 7.70 7.96
CA HIS A 77 -7.86 8.39 7.77
C HIS A 77 -8.07 9.64 8.66
N GLY A 78 -7.01 10.41 8.92
CA GLY A 78 -7.06 11.62 9.73
C GLY A 78 -5.86 12.54 9.63
N SER A 79 -4.85 12.26 8.78
CA SER A 79 -3.76 13.21 8.53
C SER A 79 -3.95 13.96 7.22
N ASP A 80 -3.88 15.29 7.25
CA ASP A 80 -3.96 16.17 6.07
C ASP A 80 -2.77 15.99 5.09
N ILE A 81 -1.76 15.21 5.47
CA ILE A 81 -0.52 15.03 4.73
C ILE A 81 -0.36 13.55 4.40
N GLU A 82 -0.36 13.24 3.10
CA GLU A 82 0.07 11.94 2.59
C GLU A 82 1.58 11.79 2.80
N VAL A 83 1.99 10.70 3.44
CA VAL A 83 3.41 10.40 3.65
C VAL A 83 3.82 9.28 2.71
N VAL A 84 4.71 9.60 1.78
CA VAL A 84 5.32 8.61 0.88
C VAL A 84 6.31 7.77 1.68
N LEU A 85 6.07 6.46 1.74
CA LEU A 85 6.98 5.52 2.41
C LEU A 85 8.02 4.99 1.43
N THR A 86 7.58 4.53 0.27
CA THR A 86 8.46 3.91 -0.73
C THR A 86 7.88 3.96 -2.13
N THR A 87 8.70 3.62 -3.12
CA THR A 87 8.32 3.40 -4.52
C THR A 87 8.53 1.93 -4.93
N SER A 88 8.70 1.03 -3.96
CA SER A 88 9.01 -0.38 -4.13
C SER A 88 8.09 -1.25 -3.26
N LEU A 89 7.29 -2.11 -3.90
CA LEU A 89 6.45 -3.11 -3.25
C LEU A 89 7.30 -4.12 -2.50
N PHE A 90 8.45 -4.47 -3.07
CA PHE A 90 9.42 -5.35 -2.40
C PHE A 90 9.87 -4.73 -1.07
N ASP A 91 10.25 -3.45 -1.05
CA ASP A 91 10.72 -2.80 0.17
C ASP A 91 9.60 -2.76 1.22
N PHE A 92 8.36 -2.47 0.81
CA PHE A 92 7.20 -2.47 1.70
C PHE A 92 6.96 -3.85 2.32
N ILE A 93 6.90 -4.91 1.49
CA ILE A 93 6.63 -6.27 1.95
C ILE A 93 7.80 -6.82 2.78
N SER A 94 9.03 -6.65 2.32
CA SER A 94 10.23 -7.08 3.07
C SER A 94 10.28 -6.43 4.43
N ARG A 95 9.97 -5.14 4.50
CA ARG A 95 9.98 -4.42 5.77
C ARG A 95 8.91 -4.95 6.74
N TYR A 96 7.72 -5.27 6.23
CA TYR A 96 6.71 -5.94 7.03
C TYR A 96 7.15 -7.35 7.50
N LEU A 97 7.79 -8.14 6.63
CA LEU A 97 8.14 -9.55 6.92
C LEU A 97 9.41 -9.72 7.76
N ASP A 98 10.42 -8.88 7.56
CA ASP A 98 11.76 -9.04 8.15
C ASP A 98 11.89 -8.39 9.54
N MET A 99 10.92 -7.57 9.94
CA MET A 99 10.95 -6.75 11.17
C MET A 99 9.77 -7.07 12.09
N GLU A 100 9.32 -6.11 12.90
CA GLU A 100 8.20 -6.25 13.84
C GLU A 100 6.81 -6.01 13.18
N GLY A 101 6.67 -6.32 11.88
CA GLY A 101 5.40 -6.22 11.16
C GLY A 101 4.84 -4.80 11.10
N HIS A 102 3.58 -4.63 11.52
CA HIS A 102 2.89 -3.33 11.56
C HIS A 102 3.67 -2.28 12.35
N TYR A 103 4.30 -2.66 13.47
CA TYR A 103 4.97 -1.68 14.33
C TYR A 103 6.13 -0.99 13.62
N ASP A 104 6.87 -1.71 12.77
CA ASP A 104 7.93 -1.11 11.96
C ASP A 104 7.36 -0.25 10.81
N LEU A 105 6.23 -0.63 10.21
CA LEU A 105 5.54 0.22 9.22
C LEU A 105 5.06 1.55 9.86
N TYR A 106 4.57 1.49 11.09
CA TYR A 106 4.16 2.68 11.85
C TYR A 106 5.37 3.57 12.21
N GLN A 107 6.45 3.00 12.72
CA GLN A 107 7.67 3.74 13.01
C GLN A 107 8.25 4.40 11.75
N TRP A 108 8.23 3.68 10.61
CA TRP A 108 8.68 4.23 9.34
C TRP A 108 7.84 5.42 8.90
N TYR A 109 6.52 5.34 9.04
CA TYR A 109 5.63 6.47 8.82
C TYR A 109 6.01 7.68 9.68
N GLU A 110 6.21 7.52 10.99
CA GLU A 110 6.58 8.62 11.88
C GLU A 110 7.92 9.27 11.48
N VAL A 111 8.89 8.46 11.05
CA VAL A 111 10.18 8.96 10.53
C VAL A 111 9.99 9.77 9.26
N GLU A 112 9.30 9.25 8.25
CA GLU A 112 9.11 9.96 6.97
C GLU A 112 8.21 11.19 7.11
N LYS A 113 7.20 11.13 7.99
CA LYS A 113 6.37 12.26 8.36
C LYS A 113 7.21 13.41 8.93
N SER A 114 8.14 13.11 9.84
CA SER A 114 9.02 14.11 10.45
C SER A 114 9.96 14.81 9.44
N ARG A 115 10.25 14.17 8.31
CA ARG A 115 11.07 14.71 7.21
C ARG A 115 10.27 15.57 6.24
N SER A 116 8.96 15.42 6.24
CA SER A 116 8.03 16.08 5.32
C SER A 116 7.46 17.40 5.89
N VAL A 117 7.87 17.77 7.12
CA VAL A 117 7.46 18.99 7.86
C VAL A 117 8.57 20.02 7.90
#